data_AF-A0AA35RV64-F1
#
_entry.id   AF-A0AA35RV64-F1
#
_cell.length_a   1.000
_cell.length_b   1.000
_cell.length_c   1.000
_cell.angle_alpha   90.00
_cell.angle_beta   90.00
_cell.angle_gamma   90.00
#
_symmetry.space_group_name_H-M   'P 1'
#
loop_
_entity.id
_entity.type
_entity.pdbx_description
1 polymer ?
#
loop_
_entity_poly.entity_id
_entity_poly.type
_entity_poly.pdbx_seq_one_letter_code
_entity_poly.pdbx_strand_id
1 'polypeptide(L)'
;MKSLGTGFRGVGWRDVEVVRAPSGAPSPRLHGRARRRAERLGVTEIAISLSHSRGFAMVVAVAVRPDTPEFLEAARATLWGDGVAPRAG
;
A
#
# COMPACT_ATOMS: atom_id res chain seq x y z
N MET A 1 3.48 -5.16 -5.85
CA MET A 1 3.20 -4.92 -7.30
C MET A 1 1.82 -4.30 -7.51
N LYS A 2 0.72 -5.02 -7.22
CA LYS A 2 -0.65 -4.53 -7.40
C LYS A 2 -0.94 -3.24 -6.63
N SER A 3 -0.62 -3.20 -5.34
CA SER A 3 -0.78 -2.00 -4.48
C SER A 3 0.05 -0.80 -4.93
N LEU A 4 1.10 -1.00 -5.73
CA LEU A 4 1.92 0.07 -6.32
C LEU A 4 1.38 0.53 -7.69
N GLY A 5 0.23 0.02 -8.13
CA GLY A 5 -0.42 0.40 -9.39
C GLY A 5 0.41 0.12 -10.64
N THR A 6 1.27 -0.90 -10.63
CA THR A 6 2.20 -1.19 -11.73
C THR A 6 1.92 -2.48 -12.50
N GLY A 7 1.05 -3.35 -11.99
CA GLY A 7 0.88 -4.70 -12.51
C GLY A 7 2.22 -5.47 -12.57
N PHE A 8 2.33 -6.45 -13.47
CA PHE A 8 3.55 -7.25 -13.66
C PHE A 8 4.63 -6.58 -14.53
N ARG A 9 4.31 -5.47 -15.23
CA ARG A 9 5.22 -4.85 -16.21
C ARG A 9 6.08 -3.70 -15.65
N GLY A 10 5.71 -3.12 -14.50
CA GLY A 10 6.44 -1.96 -13.95
C GLY A 10 7.49 -2.27 -12.89
N VAL A 11 7.27 -3.30 -12.08
CA VAL A 11 8.13 -3.66 -10.93
C VAL A 11 8.41 -5.14 -11.00
N GLY A 12 9.68 -5.54 -10.89
CA GLY A 12 10.06 -6.95 -10.88
C GLY A 12 9.70 -7.60 -9.54
N TRP A 13 9.38 -8.88 -9.51
CA TRP A 13 9.08 -9.58 -8.26
C TRP A 13 10.27 -9.57 -7.29
N ARG A 14 11.51 -9.58 -7.81
CA ARG A 14 12.75 -9.46 -7.00
C ARG A 14 12.98 -8.08 -6.40
N ASP A 15 12.24 -7.06 -6.86
CA ASP A 15 12.27 -5.73 -6.24
C ASP A 15 11.44 -5.69 -4.94
N VAL A 16 10.76 -6.78 -4.56
CA VAL A 16 9.92 -6.89 -3.36
C VAL A 16 10.35 -8.09 -2.53
N GLU A 17 10.78 -7.84 -1.31
CA GLU A 17 11.14 -8.86 -0.32
C GLU A 17 10.10 -8.87 0.80
N VAL A 18 9.73 -10.04 1.32
CA VAL A 18 8.93 -10.15 2.54
C VAL A 18 9.86 -10.49 3.68
N VAL A 19 10.01 -9.55 4.62
CA VAL A 19 10.75 -9.74 5.87
C VAL A 19 9.78 -10.02 7.00
N ARG A 20 10.24 -10.65 8.08
CA ARG A 20 9.45 -10.86 9.30
C ARG A 20 10.09 -10.12 10.46
N ALA A 21 9.27 -9.40 11.23
CA ALA A 21 9.69 -8.86 12.51
C ALA A 21 9.97 -10.00 13.50
N PRO A 22 10.68 -9.74 14.63
CA PRO A 22 10.86 -10.74 15.69
C PRO A 22 9.55 -11.31 16.23
N SER A 23 8.46 -10.54 16.19
CA SER A 23 7.10 -10.99 16.52
C SER A 23 6.49 -11.98 15.52
N GLY A 24 7.15 -12.21 14.38
CA GLY A 24 6.64 -13.00 13.26
C GLY A 24 5.78 -12.22 12.26
N ALA A 25 5.42 -10.97 12.57
CA ALA A 25 4.62 -10.13 11.68
C ALA A 25 5.35 -9.89 10.35
N PRO A 26 4.70 -10.15 9.19
CA PRO A 26 5.31 -9.95 7.88
C PRO A 26 5.28 -8.46 7.48
N SER A 27 6.34 -8.00 6.81
CA SER A 27 6.42 -6.65 6.26
C SER A 27 7.16 -6.66 4.93
N PRO A 28 6.78 -5.81 3.96
CA PRO A 28 7.49 -5.72 2.70
C PRO A 28 8.72 -4.82 2.85
N ARG A 29 9.85 -5.27 2.29
CA ARG A 29 11.03 -4.45 2.03
C ARG A 29 11.14 -4.22 0.53
N LEU A 30 11.10 -2.96 0.12
CA LEU A 30 11.13 -2.58 -1.30
C LEU A 30 12.55 -2.23 -1.74
N HIS A 31 12.90 -2.72 -2.92
CA HIS A 31 14.18 -2.49 -3.58
C HIS A 31 13.98 -1.86 -4.95
N GLY A 32 15.07 -1.40 -5.57
CA GLY A 32 15.12 -1.05 -7.00
C GLY A 32 13.93 -0.23 -7.50
N ARG A 33 13.20 -0.78 -8.48
CA ARG A 33 12.04 -0.10 -9.10
C ARG A 33 10.83 -0.01 -8.18
N ALA A 34 10.64 -0.98 -7.28
CA ALA A 34 9.53 -0.97 -6.33
C ALA A 34 9.65 0.22 -5.38
N ARG A 35 10.84 0.41 -4.80
CA ARG A 35 11.14 1.52 -3.88
C ARG A 35 10.89 2.87 -4.54
N ARG A 36 11.50 3.10 -5.71
CA ARG A 36 11.32 4.34 -6.48
C ARG A 36 9.86 4.60 -6.84
N ARG A 37 9.07 3.56 -7.10
CA ARG A 37 7.65 3.71 -7.41
C ARG A 37 6.84 4.10 -6.17
N ALA A 38 7.10 3.46 -5.03
CA ALA A 38 6.46 3.80 -3.76
C ALA A 38 6.74 5.26 -3.37
N GLU A 39 8.00 5.70 -3.49
CA GLU A 39 8.42 7.09 -3.29
C GLU A 39 7.65 8.06 -4.19
N ARG A 40 7.57 7.80 -5.51
CA ARG A 40 6.80 8.64 -6.45
C ARG A 40 5.30 8.67 -6.17
N LEU A 41 4.76 7.65 -5.52
CA LEU A 41 3.34 7.58 -5.15
C LEU A 41 3.05 8.23 -3.79
N GLY A 42 4.07 8.68 -3.06
CA GLY A 42 3.92 9.19 -1.70
C GLY A 42 3.50 8.10 -0.70
N VAL A 43 3.81 6.83 -0.99
CA VAL A 43 3.49 5.72 -0.08
C VAL A 43 4.43 5.79 1.12
N THR A 44 3.86 5.89 2.31
CA THR A 44 4.60 5.96 3.58
C THR A 44 4.63 4.62 4.30
N GLU A 45 3.64 3.77 4.07
CA GLU A 45 3.55 2.46 4.70
C GLU A 45 2.95 1.43 3.73
N ILE A 46 3.36 0.16 3.87
CA ILE A 46 2.67 -0.95 3.23
C ILE A 46 2.42 -2.05 4.27
N ALA A 47 1.15 -2.23 4.63
CA ALA A 47 0.70 -3.34 5.46
C ALA A 47 0.41 -4.56 4.58
N ILE A 48 0.83 -5.75 5.05
CA ILE A 48 0.57 -7.02 4.35
C ILE A 48 0.03 -8.08 5.30
N SER A 49 -0.85 -8.94 4.77
CA SER A 49 -1.34 -10.14 5.45
C SER A 49 -1.25 -11.32 4.49
N LEU A 50 -0.76 -12.46 4.99
CA LEU A 50 -0.56 -13.68 4.22
C LEU A 50 -1.36 -14.81 4.87
N SER A 51 -2.11 -15.54 4.07
CA SER A 51 -2.79 -16.77 4.47
C SER A 51 -2.48 -17.88 3.49
N HIS A 52 -2.26 -19.10 3.99
CA HIS A 52 -1.96 -20.25 3.16
C HIS A 52 -2.60 -21.52 3.72
N SER A 53 -2.97 -22.41 2.80
CA SER A 53 -3.49 -23.74 3.07
C SER A 53 -2.95 -24.71 2.03
N ARG A 54 -3.22 -26.01 2.15
CA ARG A 54 -2.68 -27.03 1.23
C ARG A 54 -3.19 -26.75 -0.20
N GLY A 55 -2.27 -26.34 -1.08
CA GLY A 55 -2.56 -26.05 -2.49
C GLY A 55 -2.98 -24.61 -2.80
N PHE A 56 -3.06 -23.72 -1.81
CA PHE A 56 -3.46 -22.33 -2.05
C PHE A 56 -2.74 -21.34 -1.12
N ALA A 57 -2.44 -20.15 -1.64
CA ALA A 57 -1.95 -19.03 -0.86
C ALA A 57 -2.61 -17.73 -1.33
N MET A 58 -2.94 -16.87 -0.38
CA MET A 58 -3.47 -15.53 -0.62
C MET A 58 -2.65 -14.50 0.14
N VAL A 59 -2.50 -13.33 -0.46
CA VAL A 59 -1.86 -12.17 0.15
C VAL A 59 -2.71 -10.94 -0.11
N VAL A 60 -2.92 -10.14 0.93
CA VAL A 60 -3.49 -8.80 0.83
C VAL A 60 -2.38 -7.80 1.15
N ALA A 61 -2.31 -6.72 0.36
CA ALA A 61 -1.35 -5.63 0.56
C ALA A 61 -2.04 -4.29 0.39
N VAL A 62 -1.90 -3.42 1.38
CA VAL A 62 -2.45 -2.06 1.38
C VAL A 62 -1.27 -1.09 1.41
N ALA A 63 -1.20 -0.20 0.42
CA ALA A 63 -0.23 0.89 0.40
C ALA A 63 -0.92 2.14 0.94
N VAL A 64 -0.39 2.69 2.02
CA VAL A 64 -0.91 3.88 2.69
C VAL A 64 -0.09 5.08 2.23
N ARG A 65 -0.79 6.16 1.89
CA ARG A 65 -0.22 7.50 1.73
C ARG A 65 -0.95 8.43 2.69
N PRO A 66 -0.31 9.47 3.22
CA PRO A 66 -1.01 10.50 3.95
C PRO A 66 -2.06 11.16 3.07
N ASP A 67 -3.14 11.60 3.70
CA ASP A 67 -4.09 12.48 3.04
C ASP A 67 -3.37 13.78 2.67
N THR A 68 -3.55 14.21 1.42
CA THR A 68 -3.11 15.55 1.00
C THR A 68 -4.30 16.49 1.04
N PRO A 69 -4.10 17.81 1.23
CA PRO A 69 -5.19 18.78 1.18
C PRO A 69 -6.04 18.64 -0.10
N GLU A 70 -5.39 18.40 -1.25
CA GLU A 70 -6.09 18.21 -2.52
C GLU A 70 -6.93 16.91 -2.54
N PHE A 71 -6.40 15.83 -1.94
CA PHE A 71 -7.16 14.58 -1.80
C PHE A 71 -8.38 14.77 -0.91
N LEU A 72 -8.22 15.46 0.23
CA LEU A 72 -9.32 15.72 1.15
C LEU A 72 -10.40 16.58 0.49
N GLU A 73 -10.02 17.61 -0.26
CA GLU A 73 -10.97 18.43 -1.01
C GLU A 73 -11.72 17.61 -2.08
N ALA A 74 -11.01 16.80 -2.87
CA ALA A 74 -11.64 15.92 -3.85
C ALA A 74 -12.58 14.88 -3.21
N ALA A 75 -12.18 14.32 -2.07
CA ALA A 75 -12.95 13.33 -1.35
C ALA A 75 -14.16 13.95 -0.62
N ARG A 76 -14.10 15.21 -0.16
CA ARG A 76 -15.27 15.96 0.34
C ARG A 76 -16.36 16.08 -0.72
N ALA A 77 -15.97 16.46 -1.94
CA ALA A 77 -16.89 16.58 -3.07
C ALA A 77 -17.53 15.25 -3.49
N THR A 78 -16.89 14.11 -3.22
CA THR A 78 -17.28 12.81 -3.81
C THR A 78 -17.83 11.81 -2.80
N LEU A 79 -17.27 11.75 -1.58
CA LEU A 79 -17.50 10.67 -0.61
C LEU A 79 -18.29 11.11 0.62
N TRP A 80 -18.23 12.39 1.00
CA TRP A 80 -18.76 12.86 2.28
C TRP A 80 -19.91 13.87 2.16
N GLY A 81 -20.07 14.51 0.99
CA GLY A 81 -21.00 15.64 0.83
C GLY A 81 -20.55 16.86 1.63
N ASP A 82 -21.18 18.02 1.38
CA ASP A 82 -20.73 19.32 1.88
C ASP A 82 -20.75 19.50 3.42
N GLY A 83 -21.17 18.49 4.19
CA GLY A 83 -21.45 18.60 5.63
C GLY A 83 -20.62 17.73 6.58
N VAL A 84 -19.76 16.82 6.10
CA VAL A 84 -19.02 15.90 6.98
C VAL A 84 -17.52 16.14 6.83
N ALA A 85 -16.94 16.88 7.79
CA ALA A 85 -15.49 17.09 7.84
C ALA A 85 -14.78 15.80 8.30
N PRO A 86 -13.62 15.44 7.70
CA PRO A 86 -12.82 14.33 8.16
C PRO A 86 -12.34 14.60 9.59
N ARG A 87 -12.56 13.65 10.51
CA ARG A 87 -11.99 13.72 11.85
C ARG A 87 -10.49 13.47 11.72
N ALA A 88 -9.69 14.51 11.95
CA ALA A 88 -8.26 14.36 12.16
C ALA A 88 -8.06 13.50 13.42
N GLY A 89 -7.52 12.30 13.22
CA GLY A 89 -7.03 11.41 14.28
C GLY A 89 -5.57 11.67 14.57
#